data_AF-A0A7G5LQD3-F1
#
_entry.id   AF-A0A7G5LQD3-F1
#
_cell.length_a   1.000
_cell.length_b   1.000
_cell.length_c   1.000
_cell.angle_alpha   90.00
_cell.angle_beta   90.00
_cell.angle_gamma   90.00
#
_symmetry.space_group_name_H-M   'P 1'
#
loop_
_entity.id
_entity.type
_entity.pdbx_description
1 polymer ?
#
loop_
_entity_poly.entity_id
_entity_poly.type
_entity_poly.pdbx_seq_one_letter_code
_entity_poly.pdbx_strand_id
1 'polypeptide(L)'
;MFDGTLPILKDDDPEFVHTNAAFIALANPPSRRVLELLAVAPRDLRDFNAHVGIPNDSMRTILKELQLVGFVKGQGGRWELGGPALGRIKDWLALLE
;
A
#
# COMPACT_ATOMS: atom_id res chain seq x y z
N MET A 1 -20.27 4.18 27.54
CA MET A 1 -20.00 5.58 27.12
C MET A 1 -18.59 5.61 26.57
N PHE A 2 -18.43 5.97 25.30
CA PHE A 2 -17.12 6.30 24.73
C PHE A 2 -16.86 7.78 25.04
N ASP A 3 -15.75 8.11 25.71
CA ASP A 3 -15.41 9.45 26.22
C ASP A 3 -15.01 10.47 25.12
N GLY A 4 -15.35 10.21 23.85
CA GLY A 4 -15.19 11.17 22.75
C GLY A 4 -13.75 11.65 22.43
N THR A 5 -12.75 11.29 23.23
CA THR A 5 -11.36 11.62 22.98
C THR A 5 -10.81 10.54 22.07
N LEU A 6 -10.86 10.79 20.76
CA LEU A 6 -9.99 10.07 19.84
C LEU A 6 -8.56 10.23 20.35
N PRO A 7 -7.79 9.14 20.57
CA PRO A 7 -6.41 9.28 20.95
C PRO A 7 -5.72 10.16 19.91
N ILE A 8 -5.22 11.33 20.34
CA ILE A 8 -4.37 12.16 19.50
C ILE A 8 -3.08 11.37 19.36
N LEU A 9 -3.02 10.56 18.31
CA LEU A 9 -1.82 9.86 17.91
C LEU A 9 -0.77 10.94 17.64
N LYS A 10 0.34 10.88 18.38
CA LYS A 10 1.45 11.82 18.19
C LYS A 10 2.09 11.50 16.84
N ASP A 11 2.62 12.52 16.15
CA ASP A 11 3.26 12.36 14.84
C ASP A 11 4.42 11.34 14.85
N ASP A 12 5.01 11.07 16.02
CA ASP A 12 6.10 10.12 16.23
C ASP A 12 5.61 8.70 16.62
N ASP A 13 4.30 8.48 16.73
CA ASP A 13 3.74 7.16 17.02
C ASP A 13 3.99 6.24 15.80
N PRO A 14 4.71 5.11 15.96
CA PRO A 14 5.04 4.21 14.87
C PRO A 14 3.81 3.70 14.09
N GLU A 15 2.67 3.58 14.76
CA GLU A 15 1.41 3.17 14.15
C GLU A 15 0.76 4.30 13.35
N PHE A 16 0.87 5.55 13.83
CA PHE A 16 0.44 6.74 13.09
C PHE A 16 1.27 6.97 11.84
N VAL A 17 2.60 6.87 11.95
CA VAL A 17 3.53 7.03 10.82
C VAL A 17 3.25 5.98 9.74
N HIS A 18 3.05 4.71 10.12
CA HIS A 18 2.70 3.65 9.17
C HIS A 18 1.34 3.88 8.52
N THR A 19 0.34 4.29 9.30
CA THR A 19 -1.02 4.54 8.80
C THR A 19 -1.04 5.72 7.82
N ASN A 20 -0.37 6.83 8.17
CA ASN A 20 -0.25 7.99 7.31
C ASN A 20 0.51 7.67 6.00
N ALA A 21 1.61 6.90 6.08
CA ALA A 21 2.35 6.45 4.92
C ALA A 21 1.50 5.56 3.99
N ALA A 22 0.65 4.69 4.55
CA ALA A 22 -0.30 3.89 3.78
C ALA A 22 -1.32 4.76 3.02
N PHE A 23 -1.88 5.78 3.67
CA PHE A 23 -2.79 6.72 3.00
C PHE A 23 -2.10 7.56 1.92
N ILE A 24 -0.88 8.04 2.17
CA ILE A 24 -0.07 8.76 1.17
C ILE A 24 0.19 7.86 -0.06
N ALA A 25 0.54 6.59 0.16
CA ALA A 25 0.74 5.64 -0.93
C ALA A 25 -0.54 5.38 -1.74
N LEU A 26 -1.72 5.34 -1.10
CA LEU A 26 -3.00 5.24 -1.81
C LEU A 26 -3.38 6.52 -2.58
N ALA A 27 -2.97 7.69 -2.08
CA ALA A 27 -3.21 8.98 -2.72
C ALA A 27 -2.32 9.20 -3.96
N ASN A 28 -1.15 8.56 -4.01
CA ASN A 28 -0.22 8.64 -5.13
C ASN A 28 -0.75 7.86 -6.36
N PRO A 29 -0.98 8.52 -7.53
CA PRO A 29 -1.58 7.84 -8.69
C PRO A 29 -0.75 6.67 -9.25
N PRO A 30 0.58 6.78 -9.43
CA PRO A 30 1.44 5.63 -9.75
C PRO A 30 1.29 4.44 -8.80
N SER A 31 1.35 4.68 -7.49
CA SER A 31 1.24 3.63 -6.47
C SER A 31 -0.13 2.96 -6.51
N ARG A 32 -1.21 3.74 -6.65
CA ARG A 32 -2.56 3.20 -6.84
C ARG A 32 -2.66 2.31 -8.07
N ARG A 33 -2.08 2.74 -9.20
CA ARG A 33 -2.10 1.96 -10.43
C ARG A 33 -1.37 0.62 -10.28
N VAL A 34 -0.27 0.59 -9.55
CA VAL A 34 0.45 -0.66 -9.21
C VAL A 34 -0.44 -1.58 -8.37
N LEU A 35 -1.11 -1.04 -7.34
CA LEU A 35 -2.02 -1.82 -6.49
C LEU A 35 -3.21 -2.39 -7.28
N GLU A 36 -3.82 -1.62 -8.18
CA GLU A 36 -4.87 -2.08 -9.08
C GLU A 36 -4.41 -3.25 -9.96
N LEU A 37 -3.21 -3.15 -10.53
CA LEU A 37 -2.65 -4.23 -11.37
C LEU A 37 -2.39 -5.50 -10.56
N LEU A 38 -1.92 -5.36 -9.33
CA LEU A 38 -1.66 -6.47 -8.41
C LEU A 38 -2.94 -7.07 -7.82
N ALA A 39 -4.03 -6.31 -7.77
CA ALA A 39 -5.35 -6.82 -7.36
C ALA A 39 -5.90 -7.88 -8.32
N VAL A 40 -5.50 -7.82 -9.59
CA VAL A 40 -5.89 -8.79 -10.60
C VAL A 40 -5.04 -10.06 -10.49
N ALA A 41 -3.71 -9.91 -10.45
CA ALA A 41 -2.78 -11.04 -10.38
C ALA A 41 -1.38 -10.60 -9.92
N PRO A 42 -0.58 -11.53 -9.35
CA PRO A 42 0.85 -11.32 -9.11
C PRO A 42 1.65 -11.07 -10.39
N ARG A 43 2.58 -10.11 -10.37
CA ARG A 43 3.31 -9.58 -11.55
C ARG A 43 4.81 -9.41 -11.31
N ASP A 44 5.59 -9.40 -12.38
CA ASP A 44 7.00 -9.02 -12.34
C ASP A 44 7.24 -7.55 -12.78
N LEU A 45 8.49 -7.10 -12.71
CA LEU A 45 8.86 -5.74 -13.14
C LEU A 45 8.59 -5.45 -14.62
N ARG A 46 8.69 -6.46 -15.50
CA ARG A 46 8.47 -6.31 -16.93
C ARG A 46 6.98 -6.06 -17.21
N ASP A 47 6.11 -6.76 -16.49
CA ASP A 47 4.66 -6.55 -16.56
C ASP A 47 4.28 -5.12 -16.18
N PHE A 48 4.87 -4.56 -15.11
CA PHE A 48 4.54 -3.20 -14.68
C PHE A 48 4.93 -2.14 -15.72
N ASN A 49 6.09 -2.27 -16.36
CA ASN A 49 6.51 -1.31 -17.38
C ASN A 49 5.55 -1.27 -18.57
N ALA A 50 5.00 -2.42 -18.96
CA ALA A 50 4.05 -2.51 -20.06
C ALA A 50 2.71 -1.80 -19.76
N HIS A 51 2.35 -1.61 -18.49
CA HIS A 51 1.03 -1.13 -18.08
C HIS A 51 1.02 0.24 -17.40
N VAL A 52 2.15 0.65 -16.80
CA VAL A 52 2.24 1.88 -16.00
C VAL A 52 3.08 2.97 -16.68
N GLY A 53 3.96 2.59 -17.61
CA GLY A 53 4.78 3.56 -18.37
C GLY A 53 5.81 4.32 -17.52
N ILE A 54 6.26 3.73 -16.41
CA ILE A 54 7.20 4.33 -15.45
C ILE A 54 8.59 3.67 -15.61
N PRO A 55 9.70 4.41 -15.47
CA PRO A 55 11.03 3.82 -15.47
C PRO A 55 11.21 2.73 -14.39
N ASN A 56 11.99 1.70 -14.72
CA ASN A 56 12.25 0.56 -13.82
C ASN A 56 12.71 0.95 -12.41
N ASP A 57 13.54 1.98 -12.30
CA ASP A 57 14.09 2.39 -11.01
C ASP A 57 13.03 3.10 -10.15
N SER A 58 12.19 3.93 -10.76
CA SER A 58 11.02 4.53 -10.10
C SER A 58 10.00 3.46 -9.70
N MET A 59 9.77 2.45 -10.54
CA MET A 59 8.89 1.31 -10.21
C MET A 59 9.42 0.51 -9.02
N ARG A 60 10.74 0.27 -8.96
CA ARG A 60 11.38 -0.37 -7.81
C ARG A 60 11.23 0.44 -6.53
N THR A 61 11.33 1.76 -6.61
CA THR A 61 11.08 2.64 -5.46
C THR A 61 9.64 2.52 -4.98
N ILE A 62 8.66 2.61 -5.88
CA ILE A 62 7.24 2.45 -5.56
C ILE A 62 6.97 1.09 -4.89
N LEU A 63 7.50 0.00 -5.44
CA LEU A 63 7.30 -1.35 -4.88
C LEU A 63 7.90 -1.50 -3.49
N LYS A 64 9.06 -0.89 -3.23
CA LYS A 64 9.68 -0.87 -1.90
C LYS A 64 8.86 -0.05 -0.89
N GLU A 65 8.37 1.12 -1.30
CA GLU A 65 7.50 1.95 -0.45
C GLU A 65 6.21 1.21 -0.09
N LEU A 66 5.56 0.61 -1.08
CA LEU A 66 4.36 -0.21 -0.89
C LEU A 66 4.62 -1.45 -0.01
N GLN A 67 5.81 -2.04 -0.10
CA GLN A 67 6.21 -3.16 0.76
C GLN A 67 6.41 -2.70 2.21
N LEU A 68 7.04 -1.54 2.39
CA LEU A 68 7.33 -0.98 3.71
C LEU A 68 6.05 -0.65 4.48
N VAL A 69 5.02 -0.15 3.78
CA VAL A 69 3.70 0.09 4.38
C VAL A 69 2.81 -1.16 4.43
N GLY A 70 3.31 -2.32 3.98
CA GLY A 70 2.60 -3.59 4.09
C GLY A 70 1.43 -3.77 3.13
N PHE A 71 1.47 -3.15 1.94
CA PHE A 71 0.48 -3.40 0.88
C PHE A 71 0.87 -4.53 -0.06
N VAL A 72 2.17 -4.71 -0.30
CA VAL A 72 2.68 -5.72 -1.23
C VAL A 72 3.76 -6.57 -0.60
N LYS A 73 3.93 -7.78 -1.12
CA LYS A 73 5.05 -8.66 -0.84
C LYS A 73 5.75 -9.04 -2.14
N GLY A 74 7.07 -9.15 -2.09
CA GLY A 74 7.90 -9.54 -3.21
C GLY A 74 8.73 -10.78 -2.88
N GLN A 75 8.66 -11.82 -3.70
CA GLN A 75 9.50 -13.02 -3.60
C GLN A 75 9.97 -13.44 -4.99
N GLY A 76 11.29 -13.63 -5.16
CA GLY A 76 11.85 -14.11 -6.44
C GLY A 76 11.59 -13.18 -7.63
N GLY A 77 11.46 -11.86 -7.40
CA GLY A 77 11.17 -10.88 -8.45
C GLY A 77 9.69 -10.79 -8.86
N ARG A 78 8.83 -11.58 -8.22
CA ARG A 78 7.38 -11.54 -8.39
C ARG A 78 6.74 -10.81 -7.21
N TRP A 79 5.84 -9.89 -7.53
CA TRP A 79 5.13 -9.02 -6.59
C TRP A 79 3.66 -9.37 -6.56
N GLU A 80 3.05 -9.29 -5.39
CA GLU A 80 1.63 -9.56 -5.19
C GLU A 80 1.07 -8.67 -4.08
N LEU A 81 -0.25 -8.45 -4.10
CA LEU A 81 -0.92 -7.86 -2.96
C LEU A 81 -0.76 -8.77 -1.75
N GLY A 82 -0.36 -8.19 -0.63
CA GLY A 82 -0.19 -8.95 0.59
C GLY A 82 0.59 -8.17 1.62
N GLY A 83 0.01 -8.07 2.80
CA GLY A 83 0.61 -7.48 3.98
C GLY A 83 -0.47 -6.99 4.94
N PRO A 84 -0.12 -6.77 6.22
CA PRO A 84 -1.07 -6.55 7.29
C PRO A 84 -1.92 -5.28 7.08
N ALA A 85 -1.40 -4.25 6.40
CA ALA A 85 -2.13 -3.01 6.13
C ALA A 85 -3.30 -3.20 5.15
N LEU A 86 -3.12 -4.01 4.10
CA LEU A 86 -4.18 -4.24 3.12
C LEU A 86 -5.37 -5.00 3.72
N GLY A 87 -5.11 -5.94 4.64
CA GLY A 87 -6.15 -6.61 5.42
C GLY A 87 -6.95 -5.64 6.27
N ARG A 88 -6.25 -4.81 7.06
CA ARG A 88 -6.88 -3.78 7.90
C ARG A 88 -7.74 -2.79 7.13
N ILE A 89 -7.31 -2.36 5.94
CA ILE A 89 -8.10 -1.45 5.09
C ILE A 89 -9.35 -2.14 4.54
N LYS A 90 -9.26 -3.41 4.11
CA LYS A 90 -10.43 -4.18 3.67
C LYS A 90 -11.45 -4.35 4.79
N ASP A 91 -10.98 -4.71 5.99
CA ASP A 91 -11.83 -4.87 7.17
C ASP A 91 -12.49 -3.55 7.54
N TRP A 92 -11.76 -2.43 7.48
CA TRP A 92 -12.30 -1.10 7.73
C TRP A 92 -13.37 -0.67 6.71
N LEU A 93 -13.15 -0.93 5.41
CA LEU A 93 -14.13 -0.65 4.37
C LEU A 93 -15.42 -1.48 4.52
N ALA A 94 -15.29 -2.74 4.93
CA ALA A 94 -16.45 -3.61 5.18
C ALA A 94 -17.32 -3.15 6.37
N LEU A 95 -16.78 -2.32 7.28
CA LEU A 95 -17.54 -1.72 8.39
C LEU A 95 -18.33 -0.46 7.99
N LEU A 96 -18.09 0.06 6.77
CA LEU A 96 -18.79 1.24 6.24
C LEU A 96 -19.99 0.88 5.35
N GLU A 97 -20.16 -0.41 5.03
CA GLU A 97 -21.33 -0.99 4.33
C GLU A 97 -22.43 -1.40 5.32
#